data_AF-A0A6C1RS44-F1
#
_entry.id   AF-A0A6C1RS44-F1
#
_cell.length_a   1.000
_cell.length_b   1.000
_cell.length_c   1.000
_cell.angle_alpha   90.00
_cell.angle_beta   90.00
_cell.angle_gamma   90.00
#
_symmetry.space_group_name_H-M   'P 1'
#
loop_
_entity.id
_entity.type
_entity.pdbx_description
1 polymer ?
#
loop_
_entity_poly.entity_id
_entity_poly.type
_entity_poly.pdbx_seq_one_letter_code
_entity_poly.pdbx_strand_id
1 'polypeptide(L)'
;MPISVHADRIRQSLAELSPRIGVEALYLLPLPPDLLQQPDFALRLNNVLRSVSTMEGIEYYSASREQMRTFYRESYVIDDPRSRQRIADPVVNEVPHFDRVFAFQHDSSFGRNTYALDYRYQSGQLGLTMVNLTRMSYGILPLVGQENLEIHLSVIPADEGLLFYGTCGVRLIGLFGMQDRVQTSFSNRIDAIYRWFSGRVRQEFEL
;
A
#
# COMPACT_ATOMS: atom_id res chain seq x y z
N MET A 1 -12.34 0.86 -10.75
CA MET A 1 -11.47 2.05 -10.56
C MET A 1 -12.24 3.37 -10.63
N PRO A 2 -12.16 4.23 -9.59
CA PRO A 2 -12.76 5.57 -9.55
C PRO A 2 -12.08 6.54 -10.54
N ILE A 3 -12.73 7.68 -10.80
CA ILE A 3 -12.13 8.77 -11.58
C ILE A 3 -10.97 9.36 -10.75
N SER A 4 -9.74 9.10 -11.19
CA SER A 4 -8.51 9.57 -10.57
C SER A 4 -7.53 10.00 -11.64
N VAL A 5 -6.69 10.98 -11.35
CA VAL A 5 -5.58 11.38 -12.24
C VAL A 5 -4.53 10.28 -12.38
N HIS A 6 -4.54 9.28 -11.50
CA HIS A 6 -3.65 8.12 -11.55
C HIS A 6 -4.23 6.96 -12.36
N ALA A 7 -5.50 7.03 -12.77
CA ALA A 7 -6.25 5.88 -13.30
C ALA A 7 -5.62 5.28 -14.57
N ASP A 8 -5.29 6.10 -15.56
CA ASP A 8 -4.73 5.61 -16.83
C ASP A 8 -3.36 4.94 -16.63
N ARG A 9 -2.52 5.54 -15.77
CA ARG A 9 -1.23 4.94 -15.40
C ARG A 9 -1.41 3.59 -14.73
N ILE A 10 -2.35 3.48 -13.78
CA ILE A 10 -2.60 2.21 -13.10
C ILE A 10 -3.12 1.17 -14.08
N ARG A 11 -4.06 1.52 -14.97
CA ARG A 11 -4.56 0.61 -16.01
C ARG A 11 -3.44 0.13 -16.92
N GLN A 12 -2.56 1.04 -17.35
CA GLN A 12 -1.42 0.70 -18.18
C GLN A 12 -0.47 -0.26 -17.45
N SER A 13 -0.08 0.05 -16.20
CA SER A 13 0.79 -0.78 -15.37
C SER A 13 0.24 -2.19 -15.19
N LEU A 14 -1.05 -2.30 -14.84
CA LEU A 14 -1.71 -3.60 -14.68
C LEU A 14 -1.84 -4.36 -16.01
N ALA A 15 -2.03 -3.68 -17.14
CA ALA A 15 -2.02 -4.33 -18.45
C ALA A 15 -0.63 -4.93 -18.78
N GLU A 16 0.43 -4.16 -18.53
CA GLU A 16 1.83 -4.60 -18.71
C GLU A 16 2.20 -5.75 -17.77
N LEU A 17 1.72 -5.71 -16.52
CA LEU A 17 1.89 -6.81 -15.57
C LEU A 17 1.19 -8.09 -16.03
N SER A 18 0.04 -7.96 -16.72
CA SER A 18 -0.83 -9.08 -17.13
C SER A 18 -1.15 -10.02 -15.96
N PRO A 19 -1.81 -9.51 -14.90
CA PRO A 19 -2.03 -10.26 -13.67
C PRO A 19 -3.01 -11.42 -13.90
N ARG A 20 -2.80 -12.50 -13.14
CA ARG A 20 -3.77 -13.61 -13.03
C ARG A 20 -4.74 -13.42 -11.87
N ILE A 21 -4.38 -12.60 -10.89
CA ILE A 21 -5.23 -12.24 -9.75
C ILE A 21 -5.29 -10.70 -9.70
N GLY A 22 -6.51 -10.18 -9.62
CA GLY A 22 -6.79 -8.78 -9.35
C GLY A 22 -7.58 -8.64 -8.06
N VAL A 23 -7.24 -7.65 -7.25
CA VAL A 23 -8.03 -7.26 -6.08
C VAL A 23 -8.23 -5.76 -6.13
N GLU A 24 -9.46 -5.30 -5.90
CA GLU A 24 -9.79 -3.89 -5.75
C GLU A 24 -10.52 -3.67 -4.43
N ALA A 25 -10.28 -2.53 -3.81
CA ALA A 25 -11.05 -2.06 -2.66
C ALA A 25 -11.21 -0.54 -2.71
N LEU A 26 -12.37 -0.06 -2.26
CA LEU A 26 -12.70 1.35 -2.17
C LEU A 26 -13.30 1.62 -0.79
N TYR A 27 -12.76 2.62 -0.11
CA TYR A 27 -13.25 3.05 1.19
C TYR A 27 -13.42 4.57 1.20
N LEU A 28 -14.42 5.04 1.94
CA LEU A 28 -14.55 6.43 2.32
C LEU A 28 -14.07 6.58 3.76
N LEU A 29 -13.13 7.49 3.98
CA LEU A 29 -12.77 7.99 5.29
C LEU A 29 -13.45 9.36 5.48
N PRO A 30 -14.54 9.45 6.26
CA PRO A 30 -15.21 10.70 6.50
C PRO A 30 -14.29 11.68 7.22
N LEU A 31 -14.20 12.91 6.73
CA LEU A 31 -13.45 13.99 7.35
C LEU A 31 -14.28 15.29 7.33
N PRO A 32 -14.09 16.18 8.31
CA PRO A 32 -14.70 17.51 8.29
C PRO A 32 -14.28 18.31 7.04
N PRO A 33 -15.19 19.01 6.34
CA PRO A 33 -14.86 19.77 5.13
C PRO A 33 -13.82 20.88 5.34
N ASP A 34 -13.80 21.50 6.52
CA ASP A 34 -12.81 22.51 6.92
C ASP A 34 -11.41 21.93 7.04
N LEU A 35 -11.28 20.67 7.46
CA LEU A 35 -10.00 19.95 7.49
C LEU A 35 -9.42 19.78 6.08
N LEU A 36 -10.25 19.40 5.11
CA LEU A 36 -9.83 19.20 3.72
C LEU A 36 -9.32 20.49 3.05
N GLN A 37 -9.73 21.65 3.56
CA GLN A 37 -9.35 22.97 3.05
C GLN A 37 -8.09 23.54 3.73
N GLN A 38 -7.55 22.86 4.74
CA GLN A 38 -6.34 23.35 5.41
C GLN A 38 -5.16 23.42 4.43
N PRO A 39 -4.36 24.51 4.42
CA PRO A 39 -3.28 24.69 3.44
C PRO A 39 -2.21 23.60 3.48
N ASP A 40 -1.98 22.97 4.63
CA ASP A 40 -0.99 21.91 4.86
C ASP A 40 -1.58 20.50 4.78
N PHE A 41 -2.89 20.36 4.50
CA PHE A 41 -3.59 19.07 4.50
C PHE A 41 -2.90 18.04 3.61
N ALA A 42 -2.60 18.39 2.35
CA ALA A 42 -1.95 17.50 1.41
C ALA A 42 -0.52 17.09 1.86
N LEU A 43 0.20 18.00 2.51
CA LEU A 43 1.54 17.75 3.04
C LEU A 43 1.51 16.75 4.19
N ARG A 44 0.64 17.00 5.18
CA ARG A 44 0.45 16.11 6.33
C ARG A 44 -0.04 14.74 5.90
N LEU A 45 -1.00 14.68 4.98
CA LEU A 45 -1.51 13.44 4.41
C LEU A 45 -0.43 12.64 3.65
N ASN A 46 0.43 13.32 2.88
CA ASN A 46 1.56 12.69 2.21
C ASN A 46 2.56 12.12 3.22
N ASN A 47 2.88 12.84 4.29
CA ASN A 47 3.77 12.36 5.35
C ASN A 47 3.17 11.17 6.13
N VAL A 48 1.85 11.14 6.33
CA VAL A 48 1.14 9.95 6.83
C VAL A 48 1.36 8.75 5.91
N LEU A 49 1.12 8.91 4.61
CA LEU A 49 1.29 7.82 3.62
C LEU A 49 2.75 7.32 3.52
N ARG A 50 3.72 8.17 3.86
CA ARG A 50 5.17 7.87 3.90
C ARG A 50 5.67 7.27 5.20
N SER A 51 4.82 7.16 6.23
CA SER A 51 5.19 6.67 7.56
C SER A 51 5.31 5.13 7.62
N VAL A 52 6.10 4.52 6.72
CA VAL A 52 6.22 3.07 6.51
C VAL A 52 6.59 2.31 7.78
N SER A 53 7.45 2.89 8.63
CA SER A 53 7.86 2.25 9.89
C SER A 53 6.69 2.06 10.87
N THR A 54 5.67 2.92 10.80
CA THR A 54 4.47 2.82 11.64
C THR A 54 3.50 1.71 11.20
N MET A 55 3.79 1.04 10.07
CA MET A 55 3.07 -0.17 9.68
C MET A 55 3.55 -1.41 10.45
N GLU A 56 4.67 -1.33 11.17
CA GLU A 56 5.12 -2.43 12.04
C GLU A 56 4.09 -2.69 13.14
N GLY A 57 3.69 -3.95 13.31
CA GLY A 57 2.72 -4.37 14.29
C GLY A 57 1.25 -4.23 13.88
N ILE A 58 0.93 -3.66 12.71
CA ILE A 58 -0.48 -3.54 12.26
C ILE A 58 -1.11 -4.92 12.14
N GLU A 59 -2.42 -4.99 12.36
CA GLU A 59 -3.16 -6.25 12.40
C GLU A 59 -4.21 -6.36 11.29
N TYR A 60 -4.61 -7.60 11.00
CA TYR A 60 -5.73 -7.93 10.14
C TYR A 60 -6.63 -8.96 10.81
N TYR A 61 -7.91 -8.98 10.42
CA TYR A 61 -8.83 -10.02 10.87
C TYR A 61 -8.64 -11.29 10.04
N SER A 62 -8.27 -12.39 10.69
CA SER A 62 -8.12 -13.69 10.02
C SER A 62 -9.43 -14.45 10.07
N ALA A 63 -10.21 -14.44 8.98
CA ALA A 63 -11.48 -15.16 8.90
C ALA A 63 -11.35 -16.66 9.27
N SER A 64 -10.28 -17.33 8.82
CA SER A 64 -10.03 -18.75 9.13
C SER A 64 -9.71 -19.05 10.59
N ARG A 65 -9.36 -18.03 11.38
CA ARG A 65 -8.96 -18.17 12.80
C ARG A 65 -9.88 -17.39 13.73
N GLU A 66 -10.82 -16.63 13.18
CA GLU A 66 -11.79 -15.80 13.89
C GLU A 66 -11.16 -14.83 14.91
N GLN A 67 -9.96 -14.30 14.61
CA GLN A 67 -9.24 -13.40 15.49
C GLN A 67 -8.38 -12.38 14.74
N MET A 68 -8.01 -11.30 15.44
CA MET A 68 -6.96 -10.38 14.99
C MET A 68 -5.60 -11.06 15.01
N ARG A 69 -4.77 -10.73 14.02
CA ARG A 69 -3.39 -11.20 13.92
C ARG A 69 -2.51 -10.09 13.38
N THR A 70 -1.28 -10.02 13.87
CA THR A 70 -0.24 -9.16 13.28
C THR A 70 -0.03 -9.51 11.81
N PHE A 71 -0.17 -8.50 10.96
CA PHE A 71 0.08 -8.57 9.54
C PHE A 71 1.57 -8.33 9.25
N TYR A 72 2.08 -7.14 9.56
CA TYR A 72 3.51 -6.82 9.44
C TYR A 72 4.20 -6.98 10.79
N ARG A 73 5.13 -7.94 10.86
CA ARG A 73 6.00 -8.13 12.03
C ARG A 73 7.11 -7.11 12.10
N GLU A 74 7.61 -6.72 10.92
CA GLU A 74 8.63 -5.70 10.73
C GLU A 74 8.23 -4.87 9.52
N SER A 75 8.36 -3.55 9.60
CA SER A 75 8.18 -2.65 8.47
C SER A 75 9.09 -1.44 8.65
N TYR A 76 9.91 -1.12 7.67
CA TYR A 76 10.77 0.06 7.71
C TYR A 76 11.31 0.43 6.33
N VAL A 77 11.71 1.68 6.17
CA VAL A 77 12.41 2.16 4.97
C VAL A 77 13.86 1.67 4.98
N ILE A 78 14.37 1.34 3.79
CA ILE A 78 15.77 1.00 3.55
C ILE A 78 16.38 1.98 2.55
N ASP A 79 17.70 2.19 2.65
CA ASP A 79 18.49 3.01 1.72
C ASP A 79 18.49 2.46 0.29
N ASP A 80 18.75 1.15 0.14
CA ASP A 80 18.76 0.49 -1.15
C ASP A 80 18.40 -1.01 -1.06
N PRO A 81 17.89 -1.63 -2.15
CA PRO A 81 17.45 -3.03 -2.13
C PRO A 81 18.55 -4.08 -1.89
N ARG A 82 19.83 -3.72 -2.10
CA ARG A 82 21.01 -4.57 -1.96
C ARG A 82 21.60 -4.48 -0.55
N SER A 83 21.91 -3.28 -0.06
CA SER A 83 22.47 -3.11 1.30
C SER A 83 21.41 -3.37 2.38
N ARG A 84 20.16 -2.97 2.12
CA ARG A 84 19.00 -3.07 3.00
C ARG A 84 19.23 -2.44 4.37
N GLN A 85 20.03 -1.38 4.45
CA GLN A 85 20.25 -0.68 5.70
C GLN A 85 18.99 0.09 6.07
N ARG A 86 18.48 -0.15 7.29
CA ARG A 86 17.32 0.57 7.82
C ARG A 86 17.64 2.05 7.93
N ILE A 87 16.76 2.89 7.38
CA ILE A 87 16.79 4.35 7.53
C ILE A 87 15.47 4.84 8.14
N ALA A 88 15.45 6.11 8.54
CA ALA A 88 14.23 6.75 9.02
C ALA A 88 13.21 6.92 7.88
N ASP A 89 11.93 6.95 8.22
CA ASP A 89 10.89 7.29 7.25
C ASP A 89 11.14 8.71 6.72
N PRO A 90 11.08 8.93 5.39
CA PRO A 90 11.34 10.24 4.82
C PRO A 90 10.18 11.18 5.11
N VAL A 91 10.50 12.30 5.76
CA VAL A 91 9.59 13.42 5.99
C VAL A 91 9.94 14.53 5.01
N VAL A 92 8.93 15.09 4.34
CA VAL A 92 9.09 16.20 3.41
C VAL A 92 8.40 17.45 3.93
N ASN A 93 8.90 18.62 3.51
CA ASN A 93 8.32 19.94 3.84
C ASN A 93 7.46 20.51 2.71
N GLU A 94 7.45 19.86 1.55
CA GLU A 94 6.58 20.12 0.42
C GLU A 94 6.24 18.78 -0.24
N VAL A 95 5.09 18.66 -0.90
CA VAL A 95 4.70 17.41 -1.55
C VAL A 95 5.38 17.31 -2.92
N PRO A 96 6.37 16.41 -3.11
CA PRO A 96 7.02 16.28 -4.40
C PRO A 96 6.05 15.67 -5.42
N HIS A 97 6.17 16.08 -6.68
CA HIS A 97 5.39 15.48 -7.77
C HIS A 97 5.66 13.97 -7.91
N PHE A 98 6.91 13.55 -7.68
CA PHE A 98 7.32 12.16 -7.66
C PHE A 98 8.47 11.96 -6.67
N ASP A 99 8.46 10.81 -6.01
CA ASP A 99 9.57 10.35 -5.18
C ASP A 99 9.56 8.81 -5.09
N ARG A 100 10.72 8.22 -4.85
CA ARG A 100 10.88 6.76 -4.70
C ARG A 100 11.61 6.44 -3.42
N VAL A 101 11.06 5.51 -2.65
CA VAL A 101 11.70 4.94 -1.47
C VAL A 101 11.71 3.42 -1.60
N PHE A 102 12.53 2.76 -0.78
CA PHE A 102 12.52 1.31 -0.67
C PHE A 102 12.07 0.90 0.72
N ALA A 103 11.28 -0.16 0.81
CA ALA A 103 10.80 -0.67 2.09
C ALA A 103 11.14 -2.15 2.26
N PHE A 104 11.50 -2.51 3.48
CA PHE A 104 11.50 -3.89 3.94
C PHE A 104 10.23 -4.15 4.74
N GLN A 105 9.54 -5.25 4.45
CA GLN A 105 8.33 -5.65 5.16
C GLN A 105 8.35 -7.17 5.38
N HIS A 106 8.17 -7.58 6.63
CA HIS A 106 8.01 -8.97 7.02
C HIS A 106 6.55 -9.25 7.33
N ASP A 107 5.82 -9.80 6.36
CA ASP A 107 4.39 -10.09 6.51
C ASP A 107 4.10 -11.55 6.88
N SER A 108 2.92 -11.77 7.46
CA SER A 108 2.48 -13.07 7.95
C SER A 108 2.21 -14.13 6.87
N SER A 109 2.12 -13.73 5.60
CA SER A 109 1.71 -14.60 4.48
C SER A 109 2.90 -15.02 3.61
N PHE A 110 3.75 -14.07 3.25
CA PHE A 110 4.85 -14.23 2.29
C PHE A 110 6.24 -14.02 2.90
N GLY A 111 6.32 -13.75 4.21
CA GLY A 111 7.59 -13.58 4.91
C GLY A 111 8.26 -12.24 4.59
N ARG A 112 9.57 -12.26 4.41
CA ARG A 112 10.41 -11.07 4.26
C ARG A 112 10.45 -10.61 2.81
N ASN A 113 10.02 -9.39 2.57
CA ASN A 113 9.92 -8.80 1.25
C ASN A 113 10.54 -7.41 1.18
N THR A 114 11.14 -7.10 0.04
CA THR A 114 11.59 -5.75 -0.29
C THR A 114 10.68 -5.18 -1.38
N TYR A 115 10.34 -3.90 -1.28
CA TYR A 115 9.49 -3.21 -2.25
C TYR A 115 10.12 -1.89 -2.71
N ALA A 116 9.87 -1.53 -3.96
CA ALA A 116 9.98 -0.15 -4.44
C ALA A 116 8.63 0.55 -4.23
N LEU A 117 8.65 1.73 -3.62
CA LEU A 117 7.49 2.53 -3.28
C LEU A 117 7.59 3.86 -4.03
N ASP A 118 6.74 4.03 -5.03
CA ASP A 118 6.65 5.22 -5.88
C ASP A 118 5.51 6.11 -5.43
N TYR A 119 5.85 7.24 -4.82
CA TYR A 119 4.89 8.27 -4.43
C TYR A 119 4.68 9.27 -5.56
N ARG A 120 3.44 9.66 -5.79
CA ARG A 120 3.07 10.67 -6.79
C ARG A 120 2.03 11.62 -6.23
N TYR A 121 2.17 12.89 -6.59
CA TYR A 121 1.18 13.90 -6.28
C TYR A 121 0.84 14.70 -7.53
N GLN A 122 -0.43 14.70 -7.90
CA GLN A 122 -0.91 15.39 -9.09
C GLN A 122 -2.36 15.82 -8.85
N SER A 123 -2.69 17.06 -9.23
CA SER A 123 -4.05 17.62 -9.13
C SER A 123 -4.74 17.39 -7.78
N GLY A 124 -4.01 17.55 -6.67
CA GLY A 124 -4.54 17.37 -5.32
C GLY A 124 -4.68 15.91 -4.86
N GLN A 125 -4.32 14.92 -5.69
CA GLN A 125 -4.45 13.49 -5.38
C GLN A 125 -3.10 12.85 -5.11
N LEU A 126 -3.03 12.05 -4.04
CA LEU A 126 -1.85 11.24 -3.73
C LEU A 126 -1.99 9.85 -4.36
N GLY A 127 -0.90 9.38 -4.94
CA GLY A 127 -0.77 8.03 -5.47
C GLY A 127 0.44 7.32 -4.85
N LEU A 128 0.29 6.04 -4.54
CA LEU A 128 1.40 5.16 -4.19
C LEU A 128 1.36 3.95 -5.12
N THR A 129 2.50 3.57 -5.69
CA THR A 129 2.69 2.27 -6.35
C THR A 129 3.75 1.48 -5.58
N MET A 130 3.43 0.25 -5.20
CA MET A 130 4.35 -0.67 -4.55
C MET A 130 4.64 -1.83 -5.50
N VAL A 131 5.91 -2.04 -5.82
CA VAL A 131 6.37 -3.17 -6.65
C VAL A 131 7.28 -4.05 -5.83
N ASN A 132 7.07 -5.36 -5.86
CA ASN A 132 7.94 -6.27 -5.11
C ASN A 132 9.30 -6.46 -5.79
N LEU A 133 10.37 -6.32 -5.02
CA LEU A 133 11.76 -6.53 -5.45
C LEU A 133 12.31 -7.90 -5.01
N THR A 134 11.51 -8.69 -4.29
CA THR A 134 11.85 -10.04 -3.86
C THR A 134 10.82 -11.03 -4.36
N ARG A 135 11.28 -12.23 -4.71
CA ARG A 135 10.40 -13.38 -4.94
C ARG A 135 9.63 -13.72 -3.65
N MET A 136 8.33 -13.91 -3.76
CA MET A 136 7.47 -14.29 -2.64
C MET A 136 7.16 -15.78 -2.66
N SER A 137 7.27 -16.39 -1.48
CA SER A 137 6.95 -17.81 -1.26
C SER A 137 5.89 -17.96 -0.19
N TYR A 138 5.03 -18.96 -0.35
CA TYR A 138 4.17 -19.43 0.74
C TYR A 138 4.79 -20.71 1.31
N GLY A 139 5.39 -20.60 2.49
CA GLY A 139 6.31 -21.63 2.98
C GLY A 139 7.48 -21.81 2.01
N ILE A 140 7.70 -23.04 1.54
CA ILE A 140 8.76 -23.34 0.55
C ILE A 140 8.32 -23.15 -0.91
N LEU A 141 7.02 -22.98 -1.16
CA LEU A 141 6.46 -22.92 -2.50
C LEU A 141 6.55 -21.49 -3.06
N PRO A 142 7.28 -21.27 -4.15
CA PRO A 142 7.38 -19.96 -4.76
C PRO A 142 6.13 -19.63 -5.58
N LEU A 143 5.51 -18.47 -5.32
CA LEU A 143 4.22 -18.10 -5.92
C LEU A 143 4.26 -16.84 -6.77
N VAL A 144 5.02 -15.83 -6.33
CA VAL A 144 5.14 -14.54 -7.03
C VAL A 144 6.61 -14.29 -7.32
N GLY A 145 6.93 -14.08 -8.60
CA GLY A 145 8.28 -13.68 -9.01
C GLY A 145 8.64 -12.29 -8.49
N GLN A 146 9.89 -11.88 -8.66
CA GLN A 146 10.24 -10.46 -8.54
C GLN A 146 9.45 -9.66 -9.59
N GLU A 147 8.99 -8.45 -9.24
CA GLU A 147 8.23 -7.53 -10.11
C GLU A 147 6.94 -8.14 -10.70
N ASN A 148 6.39 -9.14 -10.00
CA ASN A 148 5.14 -9.80 -10.37
C ASN A 148 3.97 -9.43 -9.46
N LEU A 149 4.16 -8.48 -8.55
CA LEU A 149 3.13 -7.89 -7.71
C LEU A 149 3.25 -6.38 -7.81
N GLU A 150 2.11 -5.76 -8.13
CA GLU A 150 1.93 -4.32 -8.07
C GLU A 150 0.73 -4.02 -7.18
N ILE A 151 0.89 -3.08 -6.25
CA ILE A 151 -0.20 -2.53 -5.43
C ILE A 151 -0.23 -1.03 -5.72
N HIS A 152 -1.38 -0.52 -6.15
CA HIS A 152 -1.60 0.90 -6.36
C HIS A 152 -2.61 1.41 -5.35
N LEU A 153 -2.28 2.50 -4.68
CA LEU A 153 -3.18 3.23 -3.81
C LEU A 153 -3.42 4.61 -4.43
N SER A 154 -4.66 5.07 -4.40
CA SER A 154 -5.06 6.44 -4.74
C SER A 154 -5.84 7.02 -3.58
N VAL A 155 -5.39 8.18 -3.09
CA VAL A 155 -6.07 8.94 -2.05
C VAL A 155 -6.59 10.23 -2.68
N ILE A 156 -7.92 10.34 -2.72
CA ILE A 156 -8.63 11.34 -3.51
C ILE A 156 -9.50 12.16 -2.55
N PRO A 157 -9.24 13.47 -2.38
CA PRO A 157 -10.15 14.36 -1.68
C PRO A 157 -11.52 14.39 -2.35
N ALA A 158 -12.57 14.34 -1.53
CA ALA A 158 -13.97 14.44 -1.92
C ALA A 158 -14.72 15.28 -0.88
N ASP A 159 -15.92 15.77 -1.21
CA ASP A 159 -16.68 16.68 -0.33
C ASP A 159 -16.94 16.10 1.06
N GLU A 160 -17.10 14.77 1.15
CA GLU A 160 -17.43 14.04 2.38
C GLU A 160 -16.19 13.47 3.11
N GLY A 161 -14.98 13.68 2.57
CA GLY A 161 -13.74 13.19 3.18
C GLY A 161 -12.68 12.73 2.18
N LEU A 162 -12.04 11.59 2.45
CA LEU A 162 -11.05 10.98 1.57
C LEU A 162 -11.56 9.65 1.01
N LEU A 163 -11.57 9.54 -0.32
CA LEU A 163 -11.67 8.25 -0.97
C LEU A 163 -10.29 7.58 -1.00
N PHE A 164 -10.18 6.42 -0.37
CA PHE A 164 -9.03 5.54 -0.46
C PHE A 164 -9.37 4.40 -1.41
N TYR A 165 -8.67 4.34 -2.54
CA TYR A 165 -8.82 3.27 -3.52
C TYR A 165 -7.53 2.46 -3.60
N GLY A 166 -7.62 1.17 -3.31
CA GLY A 166 -6.53 0.21 -3.46
C GLY A 166 -6.81 -0.74 -4.61
N THR A 167 -5.81 -1.01 -5.44
CA THR A 167 -5.85 -2.10 -6.42
C THR A 167 -4.54 -2.86 -6.41
N CYS A 168 -4.62 -4.16 -6.62
CA CYS A 168 -3.49 -5.07 -6.59
C CYS A 168 -3.57 -6.01 -7.79
N GLY A 169 -2.47 -6.09 -8.55
CA GLY A 169 -2.28 -7.05 -9.61
C GLY A 169 -1.20 -8.06 -9.22
N VAL A 170 -1.45 -9.35 -9.47
CA VAL A 170 -0.48 -10.42 -9.19
C VAL A 170 -0.32 -11.34 -10.38
N ARG A 171 0.90 -11.44 -10.90
CA ARG A 171 1.32 -12.42 -11.91
C ARG A 171 1.96 -13.64 -11.23
N LEU A 172 1.23 -14.75 -11.20
CA LEU A 172 1.73 -15.99 -10.61
C LEU A 172 2.78 -16.67 -11.49
N ILE A 173 3.84 -17.20 -10.87
CA ILE A 173 4.85 -18.04 -11.55
C ILE A 173 4.49 -19.54 -11.54
N GLY A 174 3.52 -19.96 -10.72
CA GLY A 174 3.06 -21.34 -10.62
C GLY A 174 1.64 -21.41 -10.05
N LEU A 175 0.90 -22.46 -10.43
CA LEU A 175 -0.53 -22.62 -10.16
C LEU A 175 -0.76 -23.95 -9.43
N PHE A 176 -0.76 -23.91 -8.10
CA PHE A 176 -0.99 -25.09 -7.24
C PHE A 176 -2.32 -25.02 -6.49
N GLY A 177 -3.42 -24.60 -7.15
CA GLY A 177 -4.72 -24.45 -6.47
C GLY A 177 -4.72 -23.45 -5.30
N MET A 178 -3.72 -22.55 -5.25
CA MET A 178 -3.54 -21.58 -4.17
C MET A 178 -4.14 -20.20 -4.49
N GLN A 179 -4.87 -20.06 -5.60
CA GLN A 179 -5.34 -18.77 -6.09
C GLN A 179 -6.20 -18.05 -5.04
N ASP A 180 -7.19 -18.73 -4.47
CA ASP A 180 -8.08 -18.14 -3.47
C ASP A 180 -7.31 -17.66 -2.22
N ARG A 181 -6.31 -18.44 -1.79
CA ARG A 181 -5.46 -18.08 -0.65
C ARG A 181 -4.58 -16.87 -0.96
N VAL A 182 -4.03 -16.80 -2.17
CA VAL A 182 -3.22 -15.66 -2.63
C VAL A 182 -4.09 -14.41 -2.73
N GLN A 183 -5.27 -14.52 -3.37
CA GLN A 183 -6.24 -13.43 -3.47
C GLN A 183 -6.64 -12.93 -2.09
N THR A 184 -7.00 -13.82 -1.17
CA THR A 184 -7.34 -13.48 0.22
C THR A 184 -6.20 -12.77 0.93
N SER A 185 -4.95 -13.22 0.73
CA SER A 185 -3.77 -12.60 1.34
C SER A 185 -3.58 -11.15 0.87
N PHE A 186 -3.84 -10.87 -0.41
CA PHE A 186 -3.72 -9.52 -0.95
C PHE A 186 -4.94 -8.64 -0.66
N SER A 187 -6.15 -9.19 -0.56
CA SER A 187 -7.32 -8.48 -0.01
C SER A 187 -7.06 -8.02 1.43
N ASN A 188 -6.64 -8.95 2.30
CA ASN A 188 -6.28 -8.64 3.68
C ASN A 188 -5.17 -7.59 3.79
N ARG A 189 -4.24 -7.59 2.82
CA ARG A 189 -3.18 -6.58 2.76
C ARG A 189 -3.75 -5.18 2.49
N ILE A 190 -4.61 -5.02 1.48
CA ILE A 190 -5.22 -3.72 1.19
C ILE A 190 -6.07 -3.24 2.38
N ASP A 191 -6.84 -4.15 2.99
CA ASP A 191 -7.63 -3.85 4.19
C ASP A 191 -6.75 -3.38 5.37
N ALA A 192 -5.65 -4.09 5.64
CA ALA A 192 -4.72 -3.74 6.72
C ALA A 192 -4.06 -2.37 6.46
N ILE A 193 -3.65 -2.11 5.21
CA ILE A 193 -3.09 -0.82 4.80
C ILE A 193 -4.13 0.30 4.98
N TYR A 194 -5.38 0.10 4.57
CA TYR A 194 -6.42 1.11 4.76
C TYR A 194 -6.70 1.38 6.25
N ARG A 195 -6.77 0.34 7.09
CA ARG A 195 -6.96 0.50 8.54
C ARG A 195 -5.81 1.26 9.18
N TRP A 196 -4.58 0.92 8.82
CA TRP A 196 -3.39 1.68 9.23
C TRP A 196 -3.49 3.14 8.79
N PHE A 197 -3.71 3.38 7.50
CA PHE A 197 -3.76 4.72 6.92
C PHE A 197 -4.83 5.57 7.60
N SER A 198 -6.06 5.06 7.72
CA SER A 198 -7.16 5.80 8.36
C SER A 198 -6.92 6.04 9.85
N GLY A 199 -6.28 5.11 10.57
CA GLY A 199 -5.86 5.33 11.95
C GLY A 199 -4.81 6.44 12.08
N ARG A 200 -3.81 6.44 11.18
CA ARG A 200 -2.77 7.47 11.14
C ARG A 200 -3.33 8.85 10.76
N VAL A 201 -4.26 8.92 9.80
CA VAL A 201 -4.96 10.17 9.45
C VAL A 201 -5.71 10.71 10.65
N ARG A 202 -6.51 9.88 11.35
CA ARG A 202 -7.22 10.33 12.56
C ARG A 202 -6.28 10.86 13.63
N GLN A 203 -5.18 10.14 13.88
CA GLN A 203 -4.17 10.58 14.84
C GLN A 203 -3.50 11.89 14.43
N GLU A 204 -3.09 12.00 13.16
CA GLU A 204 -2.41 13.18 12.63
C GLU A 204 -3.29 14.42 12.76
N PHE A 205 -4.58 14.30 12.47
CA PHE A 205 -5.53 15.42 12.45
C PHE A 205 -6.40 15.53 13.73
N GLU A 206 -6.05 14.79 14.79
CA GLU A 206 -6.72 14.83 16.10
C GLU A 206 -8.25 14.57 16.05
N LEU A 207 -8.66 13.57 15.28
CA LEU A 207 -10.06 13.17 15.05
C LEU A 207 -10.53 12.01 15.92
#